data_AF-A0A939WJH1-F1
#
_entry.id   AF-A0A939WJH1-F1
#
_cell.length_a   1.000
_cell.length_b   1.000
_cell.length_c   1.000
_cell.angle_alpha   90.00
_cell.angle_beta   90.00
_cell.angle_gamma   90.00
#
_symmetry.space_group_name_H-M   'P 1'
#
loop_
_entity.id
_entity.type
_entity.pdbx_description
1 polymer ?
#
loop_
_entity_poly.entity_id
_entity_poly.type
_entity_poly.pdbx_seq_one_letter_code
_entity_poly.pdbx_strand_id
1 'polypeptide(L)'
;RPGCHCGKYIEIWNDVFMQYNKNEEGKFVPLGRHNVDTGMGVERTICMMSGAPTVYDTEIFAPIMAKIDELRRVDERNARAETQSRGENGLCASAPLRDEDMLKARRLIADHMRTATFILCDPQGSVKPGNIGANYVLRRLIRRAVRYARMLGIGEGFTVKLAEVICDKYSHVYPELKANLEQCRLDLEAEEKRFNATLDKGEAMYKKVAEQLKLHGQSQISGKTAFKLYDTFGFPLEMTIEMATKDGLTVDKEGFDEANRKHQELSRTTSAGSFKAGLQDNSEVVTRMHTATHLLHAALHKVLGPTANQKGSNITAERLRFDFTWPEPMTAEQKAEVEKLVNEWIQQGISVSKKMTTVEEAKAEGAMALFGAKYGDQVSLYTIGDVSKEICCGPHVENTKELGSFKIVKEQSSSAGVRRIKAVIGNM
;
A
#
# COMPACT_ATOMS: atom_id res chain seq x y z
N ARG A 1 36.36 -4.27 -0.74
CA ARG A 1 35.24 -4.43 -1.69
C ARG A 1 34.36 -3.19 -1.57
N PRO A 2 33.91 -2.58 -2.67
CA PRO A 2 32.80 -1.62 -2.63
C PRO A 2 31.65 -2.23 -1.83
N GLY A 3 31.07 -1.46 -0.90
CA GLY A 3 30.01 -1.97 0.00
C GLY A 3 30.48 -2.71 1.26
N CYS A 4 31.75 -2.57 1.68
CA CYS A 4 32.20 -3.04 3.00
C CYS A 4 31.42 -2.33 4.13
N HIS A 5 30.96 -3.05 5.14
CA HIS A 5 30.32 -2.47 6.34
C HIS A 5 31.21 -1.47 7.09
N CYS A 6 32.53 -1.54 6.86
CA CYS A 6 33.52 -0.63 7.41
C CYS A 6 33.49 0.80 6.83
N GLY A 7 32.69 1.07 5.78
CA GLY A 7 32.58 2.40 5.17
C GLY A 7 33.80 2.87 4.36
N LYS A 8 34.89 2.07 4.33
CA LYS A 8 36.15 2.41 3.61
C LYS A 8 35.97 2.64 2.11
N TYR A 9 35.00 1.99 1.48
CA TYR A 9 34.76 2.08 0.04
C TYR A 9 33.29 2.39 -0.23
N ILE A 10 33.04 3.48 -0.95
CA ILE A 10 31.72 3.91 -1.40
C ILE A 10 31.62 3.71 -2.90
N GLU A 11 30.58 3.02 -3.35
CA GLU A 11 30.25 2.88 -4.77
C GLU A 11 29.55 4.15 -5.24
N ILE A 12 30.15 4.87 -6.19
CA ILE A 12 29.60 6.11 -6.79
C ILE A 12 29.09 5.90 -8.21
N TRP A 13 29.54 4.85 -8.91
CA TRP A 13 29.23 4.58 -10.31
C TRP A 13 29.18 3.06 -10.55
N ASN A 14 28.25 2.60 -11.39
CA ASN A 14 28.23 1.26 -11.97
C ASN A 14 28.08 1.31 -13.50
N ASP A 15 28.75 0.39 -14.19
CA ASP A 15 28.63 0.16 -15.63
C ASP A 15 28.20 -1.30 -15.87
N VAL A 16 27.01 -1.47 -16.44
CA VAL A 16 26.38 -2.77 -16.68
C VAL A 16 26.31 -3.01 -18.19
N PHE A 17 27.09 -3.97 -18.65
CA PHE A 17 27.10 -4.42 -20.04
C PHE A 17 26.02 -5.50 -20.22
N MET A 18 24.81 -5.08 -20.61
CA MET A 18 23.68 -6.00 -20.72
C MET A 18 23.85 -6.92 -21.93
N GLN A 19 23.84 -8.23 -21.67
CA GLN A 19 24.11 -9.26 -22.67
C GLN A 19 22.92 -10.20 -22.92
N TYR A 20 22.02 -10.33 -21.95
CA TYR A 20 20.93 -11.32 -21.99
C TYR A 20 19.58 -10.71 -21.66
N ASN A 21 18.53 -11.20 -22.33
CA ASN A 21 17.14 -11.01 -21.96
C ASN A 21 16.61 -12.25 -21.23
N LYS A 22 15.84 -12.07 -20.17
CA LYS A 22 15.16 -13.18 -19.51
C LYS A 22 13.79 -13.36 -20.15
N ASN A 23 13.56 -14.51 -20.80
CA ASN A 23 12.28 -14.81 -21.43
C ASN A 23 11.23 -15.27 -20.39
N GLU A 24 9.98 -15.47 -20.85
CA GLU A 24 8.86 -15.91 -19.99
C GLU A 24 9.07 -17.29 -19.36
N GLU A 25 9.90 -18.15 -19.99
CA GLU A 25 10.31 -19.46 -19.45
C GLU A 25 11.41 -19.33 -18.38
N GLY A 26 11.89 -18.11 -18.12
CA GLY A 26 12.96 -17.82 -17.17
C GLY A 26 14.37 -18.10 -17.70
N LYS A 27 14.54 -18.44 -18.98
CA LYS A 27 15.83 -18.64 -19.63
C LYS A 27 16.44 -17.30 -20.07
N PHE A 28 17.75 -17.21 -19.97
CA PHE A 28 18.52 -16.07 -20.46
C PHE A 28 18.92 -16.31 -21.91
N VAL A 29 18.38 -15.52 -22.82
CA VAL A 29 18.70 -15.55 -24.26
C VAL A 29 19.51 -14.31 -24.63
N PRO A 30 20.47 -14.39 -25.58
CA PRO A 30 21.24 -13.21 -25.99
C PRO A 30 20.34 -12.06 -26.47
N LEU A 31 20.71 -10.82 -26.13
CA LEU A 31 20.00 -9.64 -26.60
C LEU A 31 20.18 -9.45 -28.11
N GLY A 32 19.11 -9.08 -28.81
CA GLY A 32 19.17 -8.71 -30.23
C GLY A 32 19.95 -7.41 -30.48
N ARG A 33 20.11 -6.57 -29.45
CA ARG A 33 20.94 -5.36 -29.47
C ARG A 33 21.58 -5.17 -28.10
N HIS A 34 22.91 -5.07 -28.07
CA HIS A 34 23.63 -4.77 -26.84
C HIS A 34 23.48 -3.30 -26.47
N ASN A 35 23.42 -3.03 -25.17
CA ASN A 35 23.44 -1.70 -24.60
C ASN A 35 24.25 -1.68 -23.30
N VAL A 36 24.81 -0.51 -23.03
CA VAL A 36 25.48 -0.21 -21.76
C VAL A 36 24.48 0.55 -20.91
N ASP A 37 24.15 0.00 -19.75
CA ASP A 37 23.40 0.69 -18.71
C ASP A 37 24.38 1.20 -17.67
N THR A 38 24.36 2.50 -17.40
CA THR A 38 25.31 3.15 -16.49
C THR A 38 24.53 3.96 -15.48
N GLY A 39 24.92 3.85 -14.21
CA GLY A 39 24.31 4.57 -13.11
C GLY A 39 25.35 5.25 -12.23
N MET A 40 25.36 6.58 -12.22
CA MET A 40 26.13 7.37 -11.25
C MET A 40 25.21 7.89 -10.15
N GLY A 41 25.54 7.58 -8.89
CA GLY A 41 24.81 8.10 -7.74
C GLY A 41 25.21 9.56 -7.46
N VAL A 42 24.37 10.51 -7.88
CA VAL A 42 24.64 11.96 -7.72
C VAL A 42 24.92 12.34 -6.28
N GLU A 43 24.08 11.90 -5.33
CA GLU A 43 24.25 12.21 -3.90
C GLU A 43 25.56 11.66 -3.33
N ARG A 44 25.93 10.43 -3.72
CA ARG A 44 27.18 9.81 -3.27
C ARG A 44 28.40 10.51 -3.88
N THR A 45 28.29 10.90 -5.15
CA THR A 45 29.34 11.64 -5.86
C THR A 45 29.58 13.00 -5.19
N ILE A 46 28.52 13.75 -4.90
CA ILE A 46 28.60 15.03 -4.19
C ILE A 46 29.17 14.84 -2.78
N CYS A 47 28.74 13.80 -2.05
CA CYS A 47 29.29 13.48 -0.72
C CYS A 47 30.80 13.27 -0.77
N MET A 48 31.29 12.52 -1.76
CA MET A 48 32.72 12.28 -1.95
C MET A 48 33.47 13.55 -2.36
N MET A 49 32.93 14.34 -3.29
CA MET A 49 33.56 15.57 -3.78
C MET A 49 33.63 16.67 -2.71
N SER A 50 32.61 16.77 -1.86
CA SER A 50 32.54 17.76 -0.78
C SER A 50 33.31 17.34 0.48
N GLY A 51 33.80 16.09 0.55
CA GLY A 51 34.38 15.54 1.78
C GLY A 51 33.38 15.40 2.93
N ALA A 52 32.08 15.41 2.63
CA ALA A 52 31.04 15.29 3.63
C ALA A 52 31.05 13.89 4.29
N PRO A 53 30.80 13.78 5.61
CA PRO A 53 30.79 12.49 6.29
C PRO A 53 29.75 11.51 5.74
N THR A 54 28.56 12.01 5.40
CA THR A 54 27.48 11.25 4.76
C THR A 54 26.72 12.09 3.76
N VAL A 55 25.92 11.42 2.91
CA VAL A 55 25.03 12.10 1.95
C VAL A 55 24.07 13.08 2.63
N TYR A 56 23.71 12.84 3.90
CA TYR A 56 22.81 13.69 4.67
C TYR A 56 23.43 15.02 5.11
N ASP A 57 24.75 15.11 5.07
CA ASP A 57 25.52 16.31 5.43
C ASP A 57 25.82 17.19 4.20
N THR A 58 25.41 16.74 3.01
CA THR A 58 25.54 17.52 1.78
C THR A 58 24.46 18.59 1.67
N GLU A 59 24.68 19.58 0.81
CA GLU A 59 23.71 20.66 0.54
C GLU A 59 22.33 20.19 0.07
N ILE A 60 22.21 18.94 -0.39
CA ILE A 60 20.96 18.31 -0.81
C ILE A 60 20.06 18.02 0.39
N PHE A 61 20.62 17.53 1.49
CA PHE A 61 19.87 17.08 2.67
C PHE A 61 20.01 18.00 3.87
N ALA A 62 21.10 18.79 3.96
CA ALA A 62 21.35 19.66 5.09
C ALA A 62 20.19 20.62 5.43
N PRO A 63 19.49 21.26 4.46
CA PRO A 63 18.33 22.10 4.76
C PRO A 63 17.16 21.31 5.39
N ILE A 64 16.92 20.09 4.90
CA ILE A 64 15.86 19.20 5.41
C ILE A 64 16.20 18.76 6.85
N MET A 65 17.45 18.35 7.09
CA MET A 65 17.95 17.94 8.40
C MET A 65 17.88 19.09 9.41
N ALA A 66 18.26 20.31 8.99
CA ALA A 66 18.16 21.51 9.81
C ALA A 66 16.69 21.83 10.16
N LYS A 67 15.76 21.68 9.21
CA LYS A 67 14.34 21.90 9.46
C LYS A 67 13.76 20.89 10.45
N ILE A 68 14.16 19.63 10.38
CA ILE A 68 13.76 18.61 11.36
C ILE A 68 14.20 19.01 12.77
N ASP A 69 15.44 19.47 12.94
CA ASP A 69 15.96 19.90 14.23
C ASP A 69 15.26 21.16 14.76
N GLU A 70 14.96 22.10 13.88
CA GLU A 70 14.19 23.31 14.20
C GLU A 70 12.81 22.93 14.74
N LEU A 71 12.07 22.07 14.03
CA LEU A 71 10.71 21.66 14.42
C LEU A 71 10.71 20.94 15.77
N ARG A 72 11.64 20.01 15.97
CA ARG A 72 11.81 19.35 17.27
C ARG A 72 12.04 20.36 18.40
N ARG A 73 12.94 21.33 18.23
CA ARG A 73 13.23 22.35 19.26
C ARG A 73 12.04 23.27 19.52
N VAL A 74 11.21 23.54 18.52
CA VAL A 74 9.98 24.32 18.69
C VAL A 74 8.98 23.52 19.53
N ASP A 75 8.72 22.27 19.18
CA ASP A 75 7.76 21.43 19.90
C ASP A 75 8.20 21.10 21.33
N GLU A 76 9.49 20.84 21.54
CA GLU A 76 10.06 20.68 22.89
C GLU A 76 9.85 21.93 23.77
N ARG A 77 10.00 23.13 23.19
CA ARG A 77 9.76 24.39 23.92
C ARG A 77 8.28 24.58 24.24
N ASN A 78 7.39 24.31 23.28
CA ASN A 78 5.95 24.43 23.46
C ASN A 78 5.45 23.48 24.56
N ALA A 79 5.88 22.21 24.54
CA ALA A 79 5.52 21.23 25.57
C ALA A 79 5.97 21.65 26.98
N ARG A 80 7.17 22.25 27.11
CA ARG A 80 7.67 22.77 28.40
C ARG A 80 6.84 23.94 28.91
N ALA A 81 6.47 24.87 28.04
CA ALA A 81 5.64 26.03 28.38
C ALA A 81 4.24 25.59 28.84
N GLU A 82 3.62 24.62 28.16
CA GLU A 82 2.33 24.05 28.55
C GLU A 82 2.39 23.38 29.92
N THR A 83 3.42 22.58 30.19
CA THR A 83 3.59 21.88 31.48
C THR A 83 3.76 22.87 32.64
N GLN A 84 4.54 23.95 32.45
CA GLN A 84 4.70 25.01 33.43
C GLN A 84 3.40 25.77 33.72
N SER A 85 2.56 25.98 32.69
CA SER A 85 1.27 26.64 32.83
C SER A 85 0.23 25.83 33.62
N ARG A 86 0.35 24.49 33.63
CA ARG A 86 -0.60 23.57 34.28
C ARG A 86 -0.22 23.23 35.73
N GLY A 87 0.89 23.76 36.24
CA GLY A 87 1.33 23.53 37.62
C GLY A 87 1.78 22.09 37.92
N GLU A 88 2.00 21.27 36.90
CA GLU A 88 2.52 19.91 37.05
C GLU A 88 4.05 19.95 37.09
N ASN A 89 4.66 19.37 38.13
CA ASN A 89 6.11 19.14 38.19
C ASN A 89 6.51 18.09 37.14
N GLY A 90 6.63 18.52 35.89
CA GLY A 90 7.57 18.02 34.88
C GLY A 90 7.75 16.50 34.73
N LEU A 91 6.67 15.71 34.68
CA LEU A 91 6.70 14.34 34.16
C LEU A 91 6.29 14.32 32.67
N CYS A 92 6.89 15.19 31.86
CA CYS A 92 6.72 15.14 30.39
C CYS A 92 8.00 15.59 29.69
N ALA A 93 9.09 14.91 29.95
CA ALA A 93 10.17 14.80 28.99
C ALA A 93 10.42 13.30 28.85
N SER A 94 10.13 12.73 27.68
CA SER A 94 10.58 11.38 27.36
C SER A 94 12.06 11.25 27.73
N ALA A 95 12.47 10.10 28.27
CA ALA A 95 13.90 9.80 28.39
C ALA A 95 14.56 10.08 27.02
N PRO A 96 15.67 10.83 26.98
CA PRO A 96 16.28 11.21 25.72
C PRO A 96 16.58 9.95 24.91
N LEU A 97 16.13 9.93 23.65
CA LEU A 97 16.50 8.89 22.70
C LEU A 97 18.03 8.82 22.62
N ARG A 98 18.58 7.62 22.42
CA ARG A 98 20.01 7.46 22.16
C ARG A 98 20.39 8.23 20.90
N ASP A 99 21.58 8.85 20.88
CA ASP A 99 22.03 9.68 19.76
C ASP A 99 21.97 8.94 18.41
N GLU A 100 22.31 7.65 18.39
CA GLU A 100 22.23 6.82 17.19
C GLU A 100 20.79 6.64 16.69
N ASP A 101 19.83 6.45 17.59
CA ASP A 101 18.41 6.29 17.26
C ASP A 101 17.82 7.62 16.76
N MET A 102 18.23 8.74 17.37
CA MET A 102 17.86 10.07 16.91
C MET A 102 18.41 10.36 15.51
N LEU A 103 19.69 10.09 15.27
CA LEU A 103 20.32 10.27 13.96
C LEU A 103 19.64 9.43 12.90
N LYS A 104 19.33 8.16 13.21
CA LYS A 104 18.57 7.26 12.33
C LYS A 104 17.19 7.80 12.01
N ALA A 105 16.45 8.28 13.02
CA ALA A 105 15.12 8.86 12.84
C ALA A 105 15.16 10.08 11.92
N ARG A 106 16.09 11.01 12.16
CA ARG A 106 16.26 12.23 11.35
C ARG A 106 16.54 11.91 9.88
N ARG A 107 17.51 11.02 9.63
CA ARG A 107 17.89 10.59 8.27
C ARG A 107 16.71 9.95 7.53
N LEU A 108 15.94 9.12 8.24
CA LEU A 108 14.80 8.42 7.66
C LEU A 108 13.65 9.38 7.34
N ILE A 109 13.34 10.31 8.23
CA ILE A 109 12.35 11.37 7.97
C ILE A 109 12.78 12.18 6.73
N ALA A 110 14.03 12.62 6.67
CA ALA A 110 14.53 13.42 5.56
C ALA A 110 14.43 12.69 4.21
N ASP A 111 14.90 11.44 4.15
CA ASP A 111 14.85 10.60 2.95
C ASP A 111 13.41 10.33 2.48
N HIS A 112 12.55 9.91 3.41
CA HIS A 112 11.17 9.53 3.07
C HIS A 112 10.31 10.73 2.72
N MET A 113 10.52 11.89 3.37
CA MET A 113 9.80 13.11 3.01
C MET A 113 10.27 13.67 1.67
N ARG A 114 11.58 13.63 1.37
CA ARG A 114 12.09 13.96 0.03
C ARG A 114 11.42 13.09 -1.02
N THR A 115 11.46 11.77 -0.83
CA THR A 115 10.86 10.81 -1.78
C THR A 115 9.36 11.03 -1.94
N ALA A 116 8.61 11.16 -0.84
CA ALA A 116 7.16 11.36 -0.89
C ALA A 116 6.77 12.67 -1.59
N THR A 117 7.52 13.75 -1.36
CA THR A 117 7.28 15.06 -1.99
C THR A 117 7.46 14.98 -3.50
N PHE A 118 8.54 14.34 -3.98
CA PHE A 118 8.77 14.13 -5.41
C PHE A 118 7.67 13.29 -6.06
N ILE A 119 7.25 12.18 -5.42
CA ILE A 119 6.16 11.35 -5.94
C ILE A 119 4.85 12.13 -6.03
N LEU A 120 4.51 12.90 -5.00
CA LEU A 120 3.25 13.65 -4.94
C LEU A 120 3.20 14.83 -5.91
N CYS A 121 4.35 15.41 -6.22
CA CYS A 121 4.48 16.51 -7.17
C CYS A 121 4.77 16.05 -8.60
N ASP A 122 4.86 14.75 -8.86
CA ASP A 122 5.06 14.22 -10.21
C ASP A 122 3.87 14.62 -11.11
N PRO A 123 4.13 15.26 -12.27
CA PRO A 123 3.08 15.75 -13.17
C PRO A 123 2.20 14.64 -13.74
N GLN A 124 2.65 13.38 -13.74
CA GLN A 124 1.79 12.26 -14.15
C GLN A 124 0.63 12.01 -13.16
N GLY A 125 0.72 12.52 -11.92
CA GLY A 125 -0.39 12.63 -10.96
C GLY A 125 -1.05 11.32 -10.51
N SER A 126 -0.51 10.17 -10.90
CA SER A 126 -1.17 8.86 -10.72
C SER A 126 -0.99 8.25 -9.33
N VAL A 127 0.01 8.72 -8.57
CA VAL A 127 0.36 8.15 -7.27
C VAL A 127 -0.13 9.04 -6.13
N LYS A 128 -1.05 8.50 -5.33
CA LYS A 128 -1.63 9.16 -4.13
C LYS A 128 -1.62 8.20 -2.94
N PRO A 129 -1.64 8.66 -1.68
CA PRO A 129 -1.60 7.75 -0.53
C PRO A 129 -2.76 6.76 -0.47
N GLY A 130 -2.50 5.47 -0.71
CA GLY A 130 -3.53 4.43 -0.86
C GLY A 130 -3.14 3.06 -0.30
N ASN A 131 -3.95 2.03 -0.60
CA ASN A 131 -3.78 0.67 -0.05
C ASN A 131 -3.10 -0.32 -1.00
N ILE A 132 -2.85 0.04 -2.27
CA ILE A 132 -2.44 -0.92 -3.31
C ILE A 132 -1.28 -0.34 -4.13
N GLY A 133 -0.35 -1.20 -4.56
CA GLY A 133 0.70 -0.85 -5.52
C GLY A 133 1.56 0.35 -5.11
N ALA A 134 1.84 1.25 -6.05
CA ALA A 134 2.61 2.48 -5.80
C ALA A 134 1.97 3.37 -4.72
N ASN A 135 0.65 3.43 -4.68
CA ASN A 135 -0.10 4.20 -3.69
C ASN A 135 0.15 3.71 -2.25
N TYR A 136 0.26 2.40 -2.09
CA TYR A 136 0.64 1.78 -0.81
C TYR A 136 2.08 2.13 -0.41
N VAL A 137 3.01 2.11 -1.37
CA VAL A 137 4.41 2.47 -1.10
C VAL A 137 4.51 3.92 -0.64
N LEU A 138 3.88 4.86 -1.34
CA LEU A 138 3.84 6.27 -0.94
C LEU A 138 3.26 6.45 0.46
N ARG A 139 2.09 5.85 0.72
CA ARG A 139 1.47 5.86 2.05
C ARG A 139 2.44 5.34 3.12
N ARG A 140 3.12 4.22 2.84
CA ARG A 140 4.07 3.60 3.77
C ARG A 140 5.25 4.52 4.09
N LEU A 141 5.79 5.23 3.11
CA LEU A 141 6.87 6.20 3.30
C LEU A 141 6.44 7.34 4.23
N ILE A 142 5.29 7.97 3.93
CA ILE A 142 4.72 9.07 4.73
C ILE A 142 4.48 8.61 6.17
N ARG A 143 3.77 7.49 6.36
CA ARG A 143 3.47 6.96 7.71
C ARG A 143 4.73 6.63 8.50
N ARG A 144 5.76 6.10 7.82
CA ARG A 144 7.03 5.79 8.47
C ARG A 144 7.75 7.08 8.89
N ALA A 145 7.70 8.15 8.10
CA ALA A 145 8.20 9.46 8.51
C ALA A 145 7.43 10.02 9.72
N VAL A 146 6.09 10.00 9.68
CA VAL A 146 5.21 10.46 10.80
C VAL A 146 5.49 9.70 12.09
N ARG A 147 5.68 8.38 12.00
CA ARG A 147 6.08 7.54 13.15
C ARG A 147 7.36 8.05 13.81
N TYR A 148 8.42 8.26 13.02
CA TYR A 148 9.70 8.71 13.55
C TYR A 148 9.66 10.16 14.02
N ALA A 149 8.87 11.02 13.37
CA ALA A 149 8.63 12.37 13.84
C ALA A 149 8.01 12.36 15.24
N ARG A 150 6.99 11.52 15.47
CA ARG A 150 6.37 11.35 16.79
C ARG A 150 7.33 10.79 17.84
N MET A 151 8.20 9.84 17.47
CA MET A 151 9.27 9.36 18.36
C MET A 151 10.23 10.49 18.76
N LEU A 152 10.55 11.39 17.82
CA LEU A 152 11.38 12.58 18.09
C LEU A 152 10.63 13.70 18.83
N GLY A 153 9.35 13.52 19.15
CA GLY A 153 8.52 14.55 19.78
C GLY A 153 8.12 15.70 18.84
N ILE A 154 8.18 15.47 17.52
CA ILE A 154 7.74 16.44 16.51
C ILE A 154 6.23 16.27 16.31
N GLY A 155 5.49 17.38 16.39
CA GLY A 155 4.05 17.46 16.27
C GLY A 155 3.54 17.45 14.83
N GLU A 156 2.21 17.55 14.69
CA GLU A 156 1.54 17.53 13.39
C GLU A 156 1.93 18.72 12.50
N GLY A 157 1.84 18.52 11.18
CA GLY A 157 2.12 19.55 10.17
C GLY A 157 3.59 19.66 9.79
N PHE A 158 4.45 18.81 10.34
CA PHE A 158 5.86 18.75 9.94
C PHE A 158 6.01 18.30 8.49
N THR A 159 5.10 17.44 7.99
CA THR A 159 5.18 16.90 6.62
C THR A 159 5.11 18.00 5.58
N VAL A 160 4.16 18.93 5.74
CA VAL A 160 3.98 20.11 4.89
C VAL A 160 5.21 21.02 4.94
N LYS A 161 5.70 21.32 6.14
CA LYS A 161 6.88 22.20 6.32
C LYS A 161 8.15 21.62 5.68
N LEU A 162 8.31 20.29 5.71
CA LEU A 162 9.43 19.65 5.02
C LEU A 162 9.23 19.64 3.50
N ALA A 163 8.01 19.40 3.01
CA ALA A 163 7.71 19.46 1.59
C ALA A 163 8.01 20.85 1.01
N GLU A 164 7.70 21.93 1.73
CA GLU A 164 8.06 23.31 1.35
C GLU A 164 9.58 23.46 1.19
N VAL A 165 10.38 23.05 2.19
CA VAL A 165 11.85 23.11 2.12
C VAL A 165 12.40 22.29 0.94
N ILE A 166 11.80 21.12 0.67
CA ILE A 166 12.19 20.27 -0.44
C ILE A 166 11.85 20.96 -1.78
N CYS A 167 10.62 21.44 -1.96
CA CYS A 167 10.23 22.13 -3.18
C CYS A 167 11.09 23.36 -3.44
N ASP A 168 11.39 24.16 -2.41
CA ASP A 168 12.26 25.33 -2.54
C ASP A 168 13.67 24.92 -3.01
N LYS A 169 14.27 23.88 -2.42
CA LYS A 169 15.62 23.41 -2.79
C LYS A 169 15.69 22.94 -4.25
N TYR A 170 14.63 22.33 -4.78
CA TYR A 170 14.65 21.63 -6.07
C TYR A 170 13.91 22.36 -7.21
N SER A 171 13.08 23.36 -6.91
CA SER A 171 12.22 24.04 -7.90
C SER A 171 12.95 24.68 -9.07
N HIS A 172 14.22 25.04 -8.91
CA HIS A 172 15.04 25.60 -9.99
C HIS A 172 15.36 24.58 -11.11
N VAL A 173 15.34 23.28 -10.79
CA VAL A 173 15.52 22.18 -11.77
C VAL A 173 14.19 21.48 -12.07
N TYR A 174 13.34 21.34 -11.06
CA TYR A 174 12.06 20.64 -11.13
C TYR A 174 10.91 21.62 -10.83
N PRO A 175 10.54 22.51 -11.78
CA PRO A 175 9.50 23.52 -11.57
C PRO A 175 8.13 22.93 -11.20
N GLU A 176 7.85 21.69 -11.60
CA GLU A 176 6.65 20.93 -11.23
C GLU A 176 6.49 20.78 -9.71
N LEU A 177 7.58 20.77 -8.94
CA LEU A 177 7.53 20.70 -7.48
C LEU A 177 6.83 21.92 -6.88
N LYS A 178 7.07 23.10 -7.46
CA LYS A 178 6.40 24.33 -7.06
C LYS A 178 4.97 24.39 -7.59
N ALA A 179 4.76 23.96 -8.84
CA ALA A 179 3.44 23.95 -9.46
C ALA A 179 2.44 23.04 -8.72
N ASN A 180 2.91 21.90 -8.21
CA ASN A 180 2.06 20.89 -7.57
C ASN A 180 2.12 20.92 -6.04
N LEU A 181 2.83 21.90 -5.45
CA LEU A 181 3.03 21.98 -3.99
C LEU A 181 1.70 22.03 -3.25
N GLU A 182 0.73 22.83 -3.68
CA GLU A 182 -0.56 22.95 -2.98
C GLU A 182 -1.32 21.63 -2.89
N GLN A 183 -1.34 20.84 -3.98
CA GLN A 183 -1.97 19.52 -3.94
C GLN A 183 -1.16 18.54 -3.07
N CYS A 184 0.18 18.61 -3.12
CA CYS A 184 1.06 17.82 -2.27
C CYS A 184 0.79 18.11 -0.78
N ARG A 185 0.59 19.38 -0.40
CA ARG A 185 0.25 19.78 0.97
C ARG A 185 -1.04 19.12 1.44
N LEU A 186 -2.09 19.17 0.62
CA LEU A 186 -3.39 18.58 0.95
C LEU A 186 -3.29 17.06 1.15
N ASP A 187 -2.56 16.36 0.28
CA ASP A 187 -2.39 14.92 0.37
C ASP A 187 -1.56 14.50 1.60
N LEU A 188 -0.50 15.25 1.91
CA LEU A 188 0.34 15.03 3.08
C LEU A 188 -0.44 15.28 4.38
N GLU A 189 -1.13 16.42 4.49
CA GLU A 189 -1.92 16.77 5.67
C GLU A 189 -3.03 15.74 5.92
N ALA A 190 -3.75 15.33 4.87
CA ALA A 190 -4.81 14.34 4.99
C ALA A 190 -4.29 12.97 5.47
N GLU A 191 -3.14 12.51 4.96
CA GLU A 191 -2.57 11.23 5.36
C GLU A 191 -1.88 11.30 6.74
N GLU A 192 -1.21 12.41 7.07
CA GLU A 192 -0.61 12.66 8.38
C GLU A 192 -1.70 12.64 9.47
N LYS A 193 -2.76 13.44 9.30
CA LYS A 193 -3.89 13.50 10.24
C LYS A 193 -4.55 12.13 10.44
N ARG A 194 -4.79 11.41 9.34
CA ARG A 194 -5.37 10.06 9.39
C ARG A 194 -4.48 9.08 10.16
N PHE A 195 -3.17 9.16 9.95
CA PHE A 195 -2.24 8.25 10.60
C PHE A 195 -1.98 8.61 12.06
N ASN A 196 -1.92 9.88 12.43
CA ASN A 196 -1.86 10.29 13.84
C ASN A 196 -3.06 9.78 14.63
N ALA A 197 -4.28 9.91 14.09
CA ALA A 197 -5.47 9.31 14.69
C ALA A 197 -5.41 7.78 14.80
N THR A 198 -4.64 7.11 13.93
CA THR A 198 -4.37 5.65 14.05
C THR A 198 -3.38 5.37 15.17
N LEU A 199 -2.30 6.16 15.27
CA LEU A 199 -1.31 6.05 16.34
C LEU A 199 -1.94 6.31 17.71
N ASP A 200 -2.81 7.29 17.86
CA ASP A 200 -3.51 7.58 19.12
C ASP A 200 -4.34 6.38 19.61
N LYS A 201 -5.06 5.73 18.69
CA LYS A 201 -5.83 4.51 18.99
C LYS A 201 -4.90 3.35 19.38
N GLY A 202 -3.80 3.21 18.66
CA GLY A 202 -2.76 2.22 18.95
C GLY A 202 -2.14 2.42 20.34
N GLU A 203 -1.83 3.66 20.69
CA GLU A 203 -1.27 4.06 21.98
C GLU A 203 -2.26 3.78 23.12
N ALA A 204 -3.54 4.12 22.94
CA ALA A 204 -4.59 3.80 23.91
C ALA A 204 -4.75 2.28 24.11
N MET A 205 -4.62 1.48 23.05
CA MET A 205 -4.65 0.03 23.16
C MET A 205 -3.40 -0.53 23.85
N TYR A 206 -2.23 0.02 23.55
CA TYR A 206 -0.99 -0.32 24.25
C TYR A 206 -1.12 -0.09 25.76
N LYS A 207 -1.64 1.08 26.19
CA LYS A 207 -1.83 1.41 27.62
C LYS A 207 -2.68 0.35 28.33
N LYS A 208 -3.78 -0.08 27.71
CA LYS A 208 -4.63 -1.17 28.24
C LYS A 208 -3.87 -2.49 28.39
N VAL A 209 -3.06 -2.86 27.40
CA VAL A 209 -2.24 -4.08 27.45
C VAL A 209 -1.21 -3.98 28.58
N ALA A 210 -0.52 -2.85 28.70
CA ALA A 210 0.49 -2.62 29.73
C ALA A 210 -0.11 -2.66 31.15
N GLU A 211 -1.27 -2.03 31.36
CA GLU A 211 -2.02 -2.07 32.62
C GLU A 211 -2.43 -3.49 33.00
N GLN A 212 -2.98 -4.26 32.05
CA GLN A 212 -3.36 -5.65 32.29
C GLN A 212 -2.18 -6.54 32.64
N LEU A 213 -1.04 -6.37 31.97
CA LEU A 213 0.19 -7.11 32.28
C LEU A 213 0.67 -6.80 33.70
N LYS A 214 0.73 -5.52 34.06
CA LYS A 214 1.11 -5.07 35.41
C LYS A 214 0.16 -5.64 36.48
N LEU A 215 -1.15 -5.63 36.24
CA LEU A 215 -2.15 -6.22 37.15
C LEU A 215 -1.97 -7.73 37.36
N HIS A 216 -1.55 -8.45 36.32
CA HIS A 216 -1.31 -9.90 36.39
C HIS A 216 0.14 -10.27 36.73
N GLY A 217 0.99 -9.30 37.12
CA GLY A 217 2.38 -9.55 37.48
C GLY A 217 3.27 -10.00 36.31
N GLN A 218 2.87 -9.72 35.08
CA GLN A 218 3.62 -10.05 33.87
C GLN A 218 4.48 -8.85 33.44
N SER A 219 5.72 -9.13 33.01
CA SER A 219 6.70 -8.11 32.60
C SER A 219 7.04 -8.15 31.11
N GLN A 220 6.35 -8.97 30.32
CA GLN A 220 6.61 -9.13 28.88
C GLN A 220 5.32 -9.10 28.06
N ILE A 221 5.29 -8.23 27.06
CA ILE A 221 4.28 -8.22 25.99
C ILE A 221 4.62 -9.36 25.03
N SER A 222 3.70 -10.32 24.89
CA SER A 222 3.89 -11.45 23.97
C SER A 222 3.94 -11.01 22.51
N GLY A 223 4.70 -11.75 21.69
CA GLY A 223 4.86 -11.43 20.27
C GLY A 223 3.53 -11.38 19.50
N LYS A 224 2.55 -12.23 19.86
CA LYS A 224 1.18 -12.19 19.31
C LYS A 224 0.46 -10.89 19.64
N THR A 225 0.63 -10.37 20.86
CA THR A 225 -0.01 -9.12 21.30
C THR A 225 0.65 -7.92 20.62
N ALA A 226 1.98 -7.90 20.56
CA ALA A 226 2.73 -6.90 19.79
C ALA A 226 2.34 -6.93 18.30
N PHE A 227 2.17 -8.12 17.72
CA PHE A 227 1.72 -8.27 16.34
C PHE A 227 0.29 -7.75 16.15
N LYS A 228 -0.61 -8.01 17.11
CA LYS A 228 -1.97 -7.45 17.08
C LYS A 228 -1.97 -5.92 17.15
N LEU A 229 -1.12 -5.31 17.99
CA LEU A 229 -0.93 -3.86 18.04
C LEU A 229 -0.50 -3.31 16.67
N TYR A 230 0.44 -3.97 16.02
CA TYR A 230 0.93 -3.62 14.68
C TYR A 230 -0.11 -3.81 13.57
N ASP A 231 -0.66 -5.00 13.42
CA ASP A 231 -1.51 -5.38 12.31
C ASP A 231 -2.93 -4.80 12.43
N THR A 232 -3.53 -4.90 13.61
CA THR A 232 -4.93 -4.48 13.82
C THR A 232 -5.05 -2.99 14.12
N PHE A 233 -4.15 -2.45 14.95
CA PHE A 233 -4.25 -1.07 15.43
C PHE A 233 -3.26 -0.12 14.73
N GLY A 234 -2.45 -0.64 13.79
CA GLY A 234 -1.46 0.15 13.07
C GLY A 234 -0.34 0.70 13.95
N PHE A 235 -0.17 0.15 15.16
CA PHE A 235 0.78 0.63 16.16
C PHE A 235 2.15 -0.03 15.98
N PRO A 236 3.19 0.70 15.57
CA PRO A 236 4.46 0.10 15.18
C PRO A 236 5.17 -0.64 16.31
N LEU A 237 5.87 -1.73 15.98
CA LEU A 237 6.64 -2.50 16.94
C LEU A 237 7.68 -1.64 17.66
N GLU A 238 8.37 -0.75 16.96
CA GLU A 238 9.40 0.10 17.57
C GLU A 238 8.81 1.04 18.64
N MET A 239 7.61 1.58 18.41
CA MET A 239 6.90 2.37 19.42
C MET A 239 6.43 1.51 20.59
N THR A 240 6.00 0.27 20.31
CA THR A 240 5.62 -0.69 21.35
C THR A 240 6.81 -1.01 22.26
N ILE A 241 7.99 -1.24 21.68
CA ILE A 241 9.23 -1.50 22.43
C ILE A 241 9.62 -0.28 23.26
N GLU A 242 9.58 0.91 22.66
CA GLU A 242 9.95 2.16 23.36
C GLU A 242 9.05 2.42 24.56
N MET A 243 7.73 2.28 24.38
CA MET A 243 6.78 2.47 25.47
C MET A 243 6.90 1.36 26.52
N ALA A 244 7.06 0.10 26.10
CA ALA A 244 7.26 -1.03 27.02
C ALA A 244 8.46 -0.76 27.92
N THR A 245 9.58 -0.33 27.34
CA THR A 245 10.80 0.00 28.09
C THR A 245 10.55 1.10 29.13
N LYS A 246 9.79 2.15 28.77
CA LYS A 246 9.40 3.22 29.71
C LYS A 246 8.51 2.71 30.85
N ASP A 247 7.66 1.74 30.56
CA ASP A 247 6.76 1.12 31.52
C ASP A 247 7.41 0.01 32.38
N GLY A 248 8.71 -0.26 32.19
CA GLY A 248 9.40 -1.37 32.85
C GLY A 248 9.02 -2.75 32.31
N LEU A 249 8.48 -2.80 31.09
CA LEU A 249 8.06 -4.00 30.37
C LEU A 249 9.05 -4.34 29.23
N THR A 250 9.03 -5.60 28.81
CA THR A 250 9.76 -6.09 27.63
C THR A 250 8.80 -6.53 26.54
N VAL A 251 9.29 -6.71 25.31
CA VAL A 251 8.49 -7.20 24.18
C VAL A 251 9.18 -8.44 23.60
N ASP A 252 8.43 -9.51 23.43
CA ASP A 252 8.87 -10.71 22.72
C ASP A 252 8.94 -10.44 21.20
N LYS A 253 10.14 -10.08 20.76
CA LYS A 253 10.42 -9.70 19.37
C LYS A 253 10.43 -10.91 18.43
N GLU A 254 10.94 -12.05 18.89
CA GLU A 254 10.98 -13.28 18.08
C GLU A 254 9.56 -13.79 17.80
N GLY A 255 8.69 -13.78 18.82
CA GLY A 255 7.29 -14.12 18.63
C GLY A 255 6.53 -13.14 17.73
N PHE A 256 6.91 -11.86 17.71
CA PHE A 256 6.37 -10.89 16.76
C PHE A 256 6.78 -11.24 15.33
N ASP A 257 8.08 -11.48 15.12
CA ASP A 257 8.63 -11.78 13.80
C ASP A 257 8.02 -13.07 13.23
N GLU A 258 7.81 -14.09 14.07
CA GLU A 258 7.12 -15.32 13.67
C GLU A 258 5.65 -15.10 13.32
N ALA A 259 4.92 -14.28 14.10
CA ALA A 259 3.53 -13.94 13.79
C ALA A 259 3.41 -13.14 12.48
N ASN A 260 4.33 -12.19 12.27
CA ASN A 260 4.42 -11.39 11.06
C ASN A 260 4.77 -12.24 9.83
N ARG A 261 5.70 -13.19 9.96
CA ARG A 261 6.04 -14.16 8.91
C ARG A 261 4.83 -15.00 8.50
N LYS A 262 4.10 -15.57 9.46
CA LYS A 262 2.86 -16.33 9.18
C LYS A 262 1.83 -15.49 8.44
N HIS A 263 1.64 -14.23 8.86
CA HIS A 263 0.72 -13.32 8.19
C HIS A 263 1.14 -12.98 6.75
N GLN A 264 2.44 -12.78 6.52
CA GLN A 264 3.00 -12.56 5.19
C GLN A 264 2.88 -13.80 4.29
N GLU A 265 3.06 -15.00 4.84
CA GLU A 265 2.89 -16.26 4.12
C GLU A 265 1.44 -16.48 3.67
N LEU A 266 0.46 -16.24 4.56
CA LEU A 266 -0.96 -16.24 4.18
C LEU A 266 -1.28 -15.21 3.08
N SER A 267 -0.62 -14.04 3.11
CA SER A 267 -0.80 -13.00 2.11
C SER A 267 -0.13 -13.35 0.77
N ARG A 268 1.03 -14.02 0.81
CA ARG A 268 1.78 -14.51 -0.36
C ARG A 268 1.09 -15.68 -1.04
N THR A 269 0.53 -16.66 -0.33
CA THR A 269 -0.22 -17.75 -0.97
C THR A 269 -1.46 -17.23 -1.69
N THR A 270 -2.08 -16.16 -1.19
CA THR A 270 -3.19 -15.46 -1.87
C THR A 270 -2.76 -14.74 -3.17
N SER A 271 -1.48 -14.39 -3.33
CA SER A 271 -0.96 -13.60 -4.46
C SER A 271 -0.02 -14.39 -5.40
N ALA A 272 0.56 -15.50 -4.95
CA ALA A 272 1.36 -16.43 -5.75
C ALA A 272 0.50 -17.53 -6.40
N GLY A 273 -0.71 -17.78 -5.88
CA GLY A 273 -1.68 -18.70 -6.46
C GLY A 273 -2.62 -18.08 -7.49
N SER A 274 -2.57 -16.75 -7.73
CA SER A 274 -3.46 -16.14 -8.72
C SER A 274 -3.01 -16.44 -10.14
N PHE A 275 -3.59 -17.50 -10.74
CA PHE A 275 -3.71 -17.71 -12.18
C PHE A 275 -4.31 -16.46 -12.85
N LYS A 276 -4.11 -16.33 -14.18
CA LYS A 276 -4.63 -15.22 -15.00
C LYS A 276 -6.10 -14.92 -14.62
N ALA A 277 -6.45 -13.63 -14.50
CA ALA A 277 -7.77 -13.13 -14.07
C ALA A 277 -8.14 -13.32 -12.57
N GLY A 278 -7.18 -13.65 -11.70
CA GLY A 278 -7.39 -13.67 -10.24
C GLY A 278 -7.90 -15.00 -9.68
N LEU A 279 -7.73 -16.09 -10.44
CA LEU A 279 -8.16 -17.45 -10.10
C LEU A 279 -7.11 -18.16 -9.25
N GLN A 280 -7.50 -18.95 -8.25
CA GLN A 280 -6.55 -19.76 -7.48
C GLN A 280 -6.05 -21.00 -8.24
N ASP A 281 -6.92 -21.60 -9.06
CA ASP A 281 -6.64 -22.78 -9.88
C ASP A 281 -7.63 -22.84 -11.06
N ASN A 282 -7.64 -23.97 -11.79
CA ASN A 282 -8.48 -24.19 -12.97
C ASN A 282 -9.58 -25.24 -12.69
N SER A 283 -9.92 -25.48 -11.43
CA SER A 283 -10.97 -26.43 -11.06
C SER A 283 -12.33 -25.99 -11.62
N GLU A 284 -13.25 -26.94 -11.72
CA GLU A 284 -14.62 -26.68 -12.16
C GLU A 284 -15.31 -25.64 -11.28
N VAL A 285 -15.11 -25.72 -9.95
CA VAL A 285 -15.68 -24.75 -9.00
C VAL A 285 -15.13 -23.35 -9.23
N VAL A 286 -13.81 -23.20 -9.42
CA VAL A 286 -13.18 -21.91 -9.69
C VAL A 286 -13.63 -21.36 -11.05
N THR A 287 -13.81 -22.21 -12.06
CA THR A 287 -14.35 -21.85 -13.39
C THR A 287 -15.80 -21.33 -13.31
N ARG A 288 -16.64 -21.97 -12.49
CA ARG A 288 -18.01 -21.52 -12.20
C ARG A 288 -18.01 -20.17 -11.47
N MET A 289 -17.18 -20.02 -10.43
CA MET A 289 -17.02 -18.76 -9.68
C MET A 289 -16.48 -17.62 -10.55
N HIS A 290 -15.64 -17.93 -11.52
CA HIS A 290 -15.13 -16.96 -12.48
C HIS A 290 -16.23 -16.39 -13.35
N THR A 291 -17.07 -17.27 -13.91
CA THR A 291 -18.23 -16.83 -14.69
C THR A 291 -19.22 -16.04 -13.83
N ALA A 292 -19.42 -16.45 -12.57
CA ALA A 292 -20.22 -15.69 -11.60
C ALA A 292 -19.67 -14.28 -11.33
N THR A 293 -18.35 -14.09 -11.44
CA THR A 293 -17.70 -12.79 -11.29
C THR A 293 -18.08 -11.83 -12.42
N HIS A 294 -18.19 -12.30 -13.66
CA HIS A 294 -18.65 -11.49 -14.79
C HIS A 294 -20.13 -11.11 -14.66
N LEU A 295 -20.98 -12.06 -14.25
CA LEU A 295 -22.38 -11.76 -13.97
C LEU A 295 -22.51 -10.73 -12.84
N LEU A 296 -21.73 -10.86 -11.76
CA LEU A 296 -21.70 -9.88 -10.67
C LEU A 296 -21.31 -8.48 -11.18
N HIS A 297 -20.27 -8.39 -12.02
CA HIS A 297 -19.83 -7.10 -12.57
C HIS A 297 -20.90 -6.45 -13.44
N ALA A 298 -21.55 -7.22 -14.31
CA ALA A 298 -22.67 -6.75 -15.13
C ALA A 298 -23.86 -6.29 -14.26
N ALA A 299 -24.20 -7.03 -13.20
CA ALA A 299 -25.26 -6.66 -12.26
C ALA A 299 -24.93 -5.36 -11.52
N LEU A 300 -23.69 -5.19 -11.07
CA LEU A 300 -23.25 -3.95 -10.44
C LEU A 300 -23.38 -2.75 -11.38
N HIS A 301 -23.04 -2.90 -12.67
CA HIS A 301 -23.26 -1.83 -13.64
C HIS A 301 -24.73 -1.51 -13.88
N LYS A 302 -25.62 -2.51 -13.87
CA LYS A 302 -27.07 -2.27 -14.01
C LYS A 302 -27.66 -1.57 -12.79
N VAL A 303 -27.24 -1.93 -11.57
CA VAL A 303 -27.84 -1.44 -10.32
C VAL A 303 -27.21 -0.13 -9.84
N LEU A 304 -25.88 0.00 -9.96
CA LEU A 304 -25.12 1.13 -9.44
C LEU A 304 -24.70 2.11 -10.54
N GLY A 305 -24.72 1.68 -11.81
CA GLY A 305 -24.31 2.48 -12.96
C GLY A 305 -22.89 2.16 -13.44
N PRO A 306 -22.49 2.75 -14.59
CA PRO A 306 -21.29 2.38 -15.34
C PRO A 306 -19.96 2.75 -14.64
N THR A 307 -20.02 3.48 -13.53
CA THR A 307 -18.83 3.85 -12.75
C THR A 307 -18.39 2.75 -11.80
N ALA A 308 -19.19 1.69 -11.60
CA ALA A 308 -18.91 0.56 -10.70
C ALA A 308 -17.85 -0.42 -11.23
N ASN A 309 -16.72 0.13 -11.70
CA ASN A 309 -15.66 -0.60 -12.36
C ASN A 309 -14.82 -1.44 -11.39
N GLN A 310 -14.45 -2.64 -11.83
CA GLN A 310 -13.54 -3.54 -11.11
C GLN A 310 -12.20 -2.87 -10.76
N LYS A 311 -11.74 -3.09 -9.52
CA LYS A 311 -10.43 -2.70 -8.97
C LYS A 311 -9.60 -3.88 -8.49
N GLY A 312 -10.21 -5.05 -8.34
CA GLY A 312 -9.52 -6.27 -7.95
C GLY A 312 -10.45 -7.47 -7.93
N SER A 313 -9.90 -8.65 -8.18
CA SER A 313 -10.63 -9.92 -8.06
C SER A 313 -9.72 -10.97 -7.43
N ASN A 314 -10.30 -11.87 -6.65
CA ASN A 314 -9.63 -13.07 -6.13
C ASN A 314 -10.67 -14.17 -5.94
N ILE A 315 -10.49 -15.28 -6.65
CA ILE A 315 -11.45 -16.38 -6.71
C ILE A 315 -10.76 -17.65 -6.19
N THR A 316 -11.40 -18.30 -5.24
CA THR A 316 -10.98 -19.58 -4.65
C THR A 316 -12.13 -20.58 -4.77
N ALA A 317 -11.88 -21.86 -4.46
CA ALA A 317 -12.93 -22.87 -4.44
C ALA A 317 -14.05 -22.53 -3.43
N GLU A 318 -13.73 -21.82 -2.36
CA GLU A 318 -14.66 -21.49 -1.29
C GLU A 318 -15.42 -20.18 -1.52
N ARG A 319 -14.89 -19.25 -2.32
CA ARG A 319 -15.48 -17.90 -2.49
C ARG A 319 -14.91 -17.12 -3.68
N LEU A 320 -15.69 -16.17 -4.17
CA LEU A 320 -15.17 -15.05 -4.96
C LEU A 320 -15.12 -13.75 -4.15
N ARG A 321 -14.08 -12.95 -4.39
CA ARG A 321 -13.88 -11.61 -3.85
C ARG A 321 -13.81 -10.64 -5.02
N PHE A 322 -14.71 -9.66 -5.05
CA PHE A 322 -14.79 -8.66 -6.09
C PHE A 322 -14.69 -7.25 -5.49
N ASP A 323 -13.68 -6.50 -5.91
CA ASP A 323 -13.44 -5.13 -5.47
C ASP A 323 -13.82 -4.19 -6.62
N PHE A 324 -14.62 -3.16 -6.34
CA PHE A 324 -15.14 -2.24 -7.36
C PHE A 324 -15.23 -0.80 -6.85
N THR A 325 -15.28 0.13 -7.79
CA THR A 325 -15.30 1.57 -7.50
C THR A 325 -16.70 1.98 -7.06
N TRP A 326 -16.86 2.34 -5.79
CA TRP A 326 -18.12 2.85 -5.26
C TRP A 326 -17.85 3.63 -3.96
N PRO A 327 -18.34 4.87 -3.81
CA PRO A 327 -17.94 5.74 -2.71
C PRO A 327 -18.54 5.33 -1.36
N GLU A 328 -19.74 4.76 -1.38
CA GLU A 328 -20.56 4.53 -0.19
C GLU A 328 -20.86 3.03 0.02
N PRO A 329 -21.31 2.60 1.21
CA PRO A 329 -21.84 1.25 1.40
C PRO A 329 -23.04 0.99 0.51
N MET A 330 -23.15 -0.23 -0.05
CA MET A 330 -24.36 -0.61 -0.78
C MET A 330 -25.54 -0.76 0.18
N THR A 331 -26.70 -0.24 -0.20
CA THR A 331 -27.94 -0.43 0.56
C THR A 331 -28.37 -1.90 0.53
N ALA A 332 -29.28 -2.28 1.43
CA ALA A 332 -29.81 -3.64 1.47
C ALA A 332 -30.53 -3.99 0.15
N GLU A 333 -31.25 -3.03 -0.40
CA GLU A 333 -32.00 -3.12 -1.64
C GLU A 333 -31.07 -3.29 -2.84
N GLN A 334 -29.99 -2.50 -2.91
CA GLN A 334 -28.98 -2.64 -3.97
C GLN A 334 -28.33 -4.02 -3.96
N LYS A 335 -27.99 -4.55 -2.77
CA LYS A 335 -27.42 -5.90 -2.65
C LYS A 335 -28.42 -6.98 -3.08
N ALA A 336 -29.68 -6.86 -2.66
CA ALA A 336 -30.73 -7.79 -3.02
C ALA A 336 -31.00 -7.78 -4.54
N GLU A 337 -31.03 -6.62 -5.18
CA GLU A 337 -31.24 -6.51 -6.62
C GLU A 337 -30.06 -7.07 -7.43
N VAL A 338 -28.81 -6.81 -7.00
CA VAL A 338 -27.63 -7.42 -7.62
C VAL A 338 -27.70 -8.94 -7.52
N GLU A 339 -27.99 -9.49 -6.34
CA GLU A 339 -28.09 -10.93 -6.13
C GLU A 339 -29.23 -11.54 -6.97
N LYS A 340 -30.38 -10.87 -7.04
CA LYS A 340 -31.53 -11.28 -7.85
C LYS A 340 -31.16 -11.34 -9.35
N LEU A 341 -30.58 -10.29 -9.91
CA LEU A 341 -30.20 -10.24 -11.33
C LEU A 341 -29.22 -11.37 -11.71
N VAL A 342 -28.21 -11.62 -10.88
CA VAL A 342 -27.26 -12.71 -11.13
C VAL A 342 -27.97 -14.06 -11.13
N ASN A 343 -28.86 -14.32 -10.17
CA ASN A 343 -29.62 -15.57 -10.13
C ASN A 343 -30.61 -15.70 -11.30
N GLU A 344 -31.23 -14.61 -11.76
CA GLU A 344 -32.09 -14.62 -12.95
C GLU A 344 -31.30 -15.03 -14.21
N TRP A 345 -30.09 -14.48 -14.40
CA TRP A 345 -29.21 -14.87 -15.51
C TRP A 345 -28.70 -16.31 -15.40
N ILE A 346 -28.49 -16.81 -14.19
CA ILE A 346 -28.18 -18.22 -13.96
C ILE A 346 -29.36 -19.10 -14.38
N GLN A 347 -30.58 -18.77 -13.96
CA GLN A 347 -31.78 -19.54 -14.30
C GLN A 347 -32.10 -19.55 -15.79
N GLN A 348 -31.84 -18.44 -16.49
CA GLN A 348 -32.02 -18.35 -17.94
C GLN A 348 -31.14 -19.35 -18.71
N GLY A 349 -29.99 -19.74 -18.16
CA GLY A 349 -29.07 -20.67 -18.83
C GLY A 349 -28.50 -20.10 -20.11
N ILE A 350 -27.89 -18.93 -20.01
CA ILE A 350 -27.31 -18.19 -21.11
C ILE A 350 -26.02 -18.89 -21.56
N SER A 351 -25.88 -19.11 -22.86
CA SER A 351 -24.65 -19.66 -23.44
C SER A 351 -23.49 -18.67 -23.32
N VAL A 352 -22.33 -19.20 -22.93
CA VAL A 352 -21.07 -18.48 -22.87
C VAL A 352 -20.25 -18.84 -24.11
N SER A 353 -19.87 -17.85 -24.89
CA SER A 353 -19.07 -18.03 -26.10
C SER A 353 -17.70 -17.39 -25.96
N LYS A 354 -16.70 -18.00 -26.59
CA LYS A 354 -15.31 -17.52 -26.63
C LYS A 354 -14.89 -17.29 -28.07
N LYS A 355 -14.23 -16.17 -28.34
CA LYS A 355 -13.49 -15.96 -29.59
C LYS A 355 -12.13 -15.32 -29.34
N MET A 356 -11.19 -15.56 -30.25
CA MET A 356 -9.91 -14.84 -30.29
C MET A 356 -10.06 -13.62 -31.18
N THR A 357 -9.55 -12.47 -30.74
CA THR A 357 -9.67 -11.18 -31.45
C THR A 357 -8.57 -10.23 -30.96
N THR A 358 -8.47 -9.02 -31.52
CA THR A 358 -7.60 -7.96 -31.01
C THR A 358 -8.31 -7.13 -29.95
N VAL A 359 -7.56 -6.36 -29.15
CA VAL A 359 -8.14 -5.43 -28.17
C VAL A 359 -8.99 -4.34 -28.85
N GLU A 360 -8.58 -3.90 -30.02
CA GLU A 360 -9.24 -2.84 -30.80
C GLU A 360 -10.59 -3.32 -31.33
N GLU A 361 -10.62 -4.50 -31.95
CA GLU A 361 -11.86 -5.15 -32.40
C GLU A 361 -12.81 -5.45 -31.24
N ALA A 362 -12.29 -6.00 -30.13
CA ALA A 362 -13.10 -6.27 -28.96
C ALA A 362 -13.76 -5.00 -28.42
N LYS A 363 -13.02 -3.89 -28.32
CA LYS A 363 -13.57 -2.59 -27.89
C LYS A 363 -14.61 -2.06 -28.87
N ALA A 364 -14.38 -2.20 -30.19
CA ALA A 364 -15.34 -1.80 -31.21
C ALA A 364 -16.66 -2.58 -31.09
N GLU A 365 -16.61 -3.83 -30.62
CA GLU A 365 -17.78 -4.65 -30.35
C GLU A 365 -18.45 -4.40 -28.98
N GLY A 366 -18.01 -3.38 -28.25
CA GLY A 366 -18.54 -3.00 -26.94
C GLY A 366 -17.99 -3.85 -25.79
N ALA A 367 -16.88 -4.57 -25.99
CA ALA A 367 -16.27 -5.34 -24.90
C ALA A 367 -15.69 -4.42 -23.83
N MET A 368 -15.96 -4.78 -22.58
CA MET A 368 -15.31 -4.13 -21.45
C MET A 368 -13.90 -4.71 -21.27
N ALA A 369 -12.92 -3.81 -21.28
CA ALA A 369 -11.53 -4.12 -20.97
C ALA A 369 -11.25 -3.71 -19.52
N LEU A 370 -10.54 -4.56 -18.79
CA LEU A 370 -10.07 -4.22 -17.45
C LEU A 370 -9.01 -3.12 -17.55
N PHE A 371 -9.33 -1.93 -17.03
CA PHE A 371 -8.43 -0.78 -17.06
C PHE A 371 -7.08 -1.13 -16.42
N GLY A 372 -5.99 -1.01 -17.19
CA GLY A 372 -4.61 -1.20 -16.73
C GLY A 372 -3.97 -2.55 -17.03
N ALA A 373 -4.67 -3.50 -17.66
CA ALA A 373 -4.05 -4.75 -18.12
C ALA A 373 -3.23 -4.53 -19.41
N LYS A 374 -1.97 -4.98 -19.42
CA LYS A 374 -1.19 -5.13 -20.66
C LYS A 374 -1.69 -6.39 -21.36
N TYR A 375 -2.39 -6.22 -22.48
CA TYR A 375 -2.85 -7.30 -23.33
C TYR A 375 -1.80 -7.58 -24.42
N GLY A 376 -1.68 -8.84 -24.84
CA GLY A 376 -0.90 -9.20 -26.04
C GLY A 376 -1.67 -8.90 -27.32
N ASP A 377 -1.05 -9.16 -28.47
CA ASP A 377 -1.62 -8.87 -29.81
C ASP A 377 -2.95 -9.59 -30.07
N GLN A 378 -3.16 -10.75 -29.44
CA GLN A 378 -4.44 -11.47 -29.43
C GLN A 378 -4.94 -11.70 -28.01
N VAL A 379 -6.25 -11.52 -27.85
CA VAL A 379 -6.97 -11.69 -26.59
C VAL A 379 -8.16 -12.62 -26.76
N SER A 380 -8.54 -13.28 -25.67
CA SER A 380 -9.80 -14.02 -25.60
C SER A 380 -10.92 -13.08 -25.19
N LEU A 381 -11.94 -12.99 -26.02
CA LEU A 381 -13.18 -12.28 -25.76
C LEU A 381 -14.27 -13.29 -25.37
N TYR A 382 -14.78 -13.16 -24.15
CA TYR A 382 -15.91 -13.95 -23.67
C TYR A 382 -17.20 -13.13 -23.75
N THR A 383 -18.26 -13.75 -24.26
CA THR A 383 -19.59 -13.14 -24.36
C THR A 383 -20.62 -14.05 -23.70
N ILE A 384 -21.37 -13.50 -22.74
CA ILE A 384 -22.46 -14.16 -22.01
C ILE A 384 -23.77 -13.51 -22.45
N GLY A 385 -24.33 -13.99 -23.58
CA GLY A 385 -25.51 -13.37 -24.21
C GLY A 385 -25.38 -11.85 -24.32
N ASP A 386 -26.45 -11.14 -23.94
CA ASP A 386 -26.47 -9.67 -23.88
C ASP A 386 -26.10 -9.11 -22.49
N VAL A 387 -25.57 -9.95 -21.59
CA VAL A 387 -25.32 -9.60 -20.18
C VAL A 387 -23.91 -9.04 -19.98
N SER A 388 -22.91 -9.76 -20.46
CA SER A 388 -21.50 -9.37 -20.32
C SER A 388 -20.72 -9.73 -21.58
N LYS A 389 -19.82 -8.82 -21.96
CA LYS A 389 -18.84 -9.01 -23.02
C LYS A 389 -17.51 -8.45 -22.53
N GLU A 390 -16.55 -9.32 -22.22
CA GLU A 390 -15.34 -8.96 -21.50
C GLU A 390 -14.09 -9.65 -22.06
N ILE A 391 -12.98 -8.90 -22.10
CA ILE A 391 -11.68 -9.48 -22.43
C ILE A 391 -11.15 -10.20 -21.19
N CYS A 392 -11.08 -11.53 -21.25
CA CYS A 392 -10.70 -12.36 -20.11
C CYS A 392 -9.83 -13.55 -20.50
N CYS A 393 -8.85 -13.88 -19.66
CA CYS A 393 -7.85 -14.92 -19.93
C CYS A 393 -8.07 -16.21 -19.10
N GLY A 394 -9.11 -16.27 -18.27
CA GLY A 394 -9.42 -17.45 -17.45
C GLY A 394 -10.48 -18.36 -18.08
N PRO A 395 -10.61 -19.61 -17.63
CA PRO A 395 -11.67 -20.53 -18.06
C PRO A 395 -13.06 -20.03 -17.64
N HIS A 396 -14.07 -20.41 -18.42
CA HIS A 396 -15.48 -20.14 -18.13
C HIS A 396 -16.31 -21.41 -18.35
N VAL A 397 -17.48 -21.45 -17.73
CA VAL A 397 -18.50 -22.47 -18.02
C VAL A 397 -19.06 -22.26 -19.43
N GLU A 398 -19.70 -23.28 -20.01
CA GLU A 398 -20.38 -23.14 -21.31
C GLU A 398 -21.78 -22.55 -21.16
N ASN A 399 -22.41 -22.73 -20.00
CA ASN A 399 -23.75 -22.25 -19.71
C ASN A 399 -23.90 -21.71 -18.28
N THR A 400 -24.59 -20.58 -18.12
CA THR A 400 -24.76 -19.98 -16.79
C THR A 400 -25.53 -20.86 -15.80
N LYS A 401 -26.35 -21.84 -16.25
CA LYS A 401 -27.02 -22.80 -15.36
C LYS A 401 -26.04 -23.66 -14.55
N GLU A 402 -24.83 -23.87 -15.05
CA GLU A 402 -23.80 -24.62 -14.34
C GLU A 402 -23.42 -23.96 -13.01
N LEU A 403 -23.66 -22.66 -12.82
CA LEU A 403 -23.37 -21.95 -11.56
C LEU A 403 -24.29 -22.41 -10.43
N GLY A 404 -25.51 -22.88 -10.72
CA GLY A 404 -26.51 -23.28 -9.73
C GLY A 404 -27.22 -22.10 -9.08
N SER A 405 -26.62 -21.49 -8.06
CA SER A 405 -27.12 -20.23 -7.46
C SER A 405 -25.99 -19.28 -7.11
N PHE A 406 -26.30 -18.04 -6.77
CA PHE A 406 -25.33 -17.04 -6.35
C PHE A 406 -25.80 -16.33 -5.07
N LYS A 407 -24.88 -16.08 -4.14
CA LYS A 407 -25.19 -15.38 -2.90
C LYS A 407 -24.07 -14.45 -2.45
N ILE A 408 -24.40 -13.20 -2.12
CA ILE A 408 -23.51 -12.25 -1.49
C ILE A 408 -23.42 -12.58 0.00
N VAL A 409 -22.22 -12.96 0.45
CA VAL A 409 -21.94 -13.25 1.87
C VAL A 409 -21.68 -11.97 2.64
N LYS A 410 -20.92 -11.05 2.05
CA LYS A 410 -20.53 -9.80 2.72
C LYS A 410 -20.20 -8.71 1.71
N GLU A 411 -20.57 -7.48 2.06
CA GLU A 411 -20.14 -6.25 1.41
C GLU A 411 -19.44 -5.37 2.47
N GLN A 412 -18.26 -4.82 2.15
CA GLN A 412 -17.51 -3.95 3.07
C GLN A 412 -16.57 -2.99 2.34
N SER A 413 -16.13 -1.93 3.01
CA SER A 413 -15.08 -1.04 2.50
C SER A 413 -13.75 -1.79 2.34
N SER A 414 -13.08 -1.60 1.20
CA SER A 414 -11.72 -2.08 0.93
C SER A 414 -10.68 -0.97 1.10
N SER A 415 -10.99 0.20 0.55
CA SER A 415 -10.24 1.45 0.70
C SER A 415 -11.17 2.64 0.43
N ALA A 416 -10.67 3.87 0.60
CA ALA A 416 -11.42 5.05 0.18
C ALA A 416 -11.85 4.91 -1.30
N GLY A 417 -13.15 5.09 -1.56
CA GLY A 417 -13.75 4.97 -2.90
C GLY A 417 -13.86 3.55 -3.47
N VAL A 418 -13.53 2.50 -2.71
CA VAL A 418 -13.55 1.11 -3.20
C VAL A 418 -14.30 0.20 -2.22
N ARG A 419 -15.29 -0.52 -2.74
CA ARG A 419 -16.09 -1.52 -2.02
C ARG A 419 -15.67 -2.93 -2.41
N ARG A 420 -15.93 -3.89 -1.54
CA ARG A 420 -15.58 -5.30 -1.70
C ARG A 420 -16.79 -6.17 -1.41
N ILE A 421 -17.19 -6.97 -2.39
CA ILE A 421 -18.14 -8.07 -2.25
C ILE A 421 -17.38 -9.39 -2.07
N LYS A 422 -17.83 -10.20 -1.12
CA LYS A 422 -17.52 -11.63 -1.03
C LYS A 422 -18.79 -12.39 -1.34
N ALA A 423 -18.74 -13.33 -2.28
CA ALA A 423 -19.89 -14.12 -2.69
C ALA A 423 -19.50 -15.59 -2.89
N VAL A 424 -20.52 -16.43 -2.97
CA VAL A 424 -20.42 -17.88 -3.20
C VAL A 424 -21.45 -18.31 -4.23
N ILE A 425 -21.25 -19.48 -4.84
CA ILE A 425 -22.24 -20.13 -5.70
C ILE A 425 -22.78 -21.41 -5.08
N GLY A 426 -24.05 -21.75 -5.33
CA GLY A 426 -24.69 -22.96 -4.82
C GLY A 426 -24.63 -24.13 -5.78
N ASN A 427 -23.64 -24.99 -5.56
CA ASN A 427 -23.65 -26.46 -5.63
C ASN A 427 -22.27 -26.87 -5.10
N MET A 428 -22.09 -26.80 -3.78
CA MET A 428 -21.03 -27.51 -3.08
C MET A 428 -21.55 -28.86 -2.65
#